data_AF-A0A843C2Z9-F1
#
_entry.id   AF-A0A843C2Z9-F1
#
_cell.length_a   1.000
_cell.length_b   1.000
_cell.length_c   1.000
_cell.angle_alpha   90.00
_cell.angle_beta   90.00
_cell.angle_gamma   90.00
#
_symmetry.space_group_name_H-M   'P 1'
#
loop_
_entity.id
_entity.type
_entity.pdbx_description
1 polymer ?
#
loop_
_entity_poly.entity_id
_entity_poly.type
_entity_poly.pdbx_seq_one_letter_code
_entity_poly.pdbx_strand_id
1 'polypeptide(L)'
;FPIKCCYGILIGAVVPFLFSSFTIGATAKGALEMVNEVRRQFKADPKILEGKSKPDYDKCIDISTKNALRKMVLPTFVTMASPILVGLVFGPTALGGMLLGGTCTAALLASFFSFGGALWDNTKKSIEDIGFWVKGTPIHTAAVVGDTIGDPLKDVAGPSLTIFMKLTNMTALLIAPLLLTLTPLIQIP
;
A
#
# COMPACT_ATOMS: atom_id res chain seq x y z
N PHE A 1 -18.99 1.38 -27.50
CA PHE A 1 -17.65 1.51 -26.86
C PHE A 1 -16.73 0.47 -27.47
N PRO A 2 -15.49 0.82 -27.86
CA PRO A 2 -14.56 -0.16 -28.42
C PRO A 2 -14.23 -1.21 -27.36
N ILE A 3 -14.37 -2.49 -27.70
CA ILE A 3 -14.20 -3.65 -26.80
C ILE A 3 -12.83 -3.62 -26.09
N LYS A 4 -11.78 -3.19 -26.79
CA LYS A 4 -10.42 -3.00 -26.26
C LYS A 4 -10.37 -2.04 -25.05
N CYS A 5 -11.18 -0.99 -25.07
CA CYS A 5 -11.26 -0.03 -23.98
C CYS A 5 -11.90 -0.65 -22.73
N CYS A 6 -12.95 -1.47 -22.89
CA CYS A 6 -13.59 -2.17 -21.78
C CYS A 6 -12.64 -3.13 -21.07
N TYR A 7 -11.85 -3.92 -21.82
CA TYR A 7 -10.80 -4.76 -21.23
C TYR A 7 -9.75 -3.93 -20.49
N GLY A 8 -9.31 -2.83 -21.10
CA GLY A 8 -8.41 -1.88 -20.46
C GLY A 8 -8.95 -1.40 -19.12
N ILE A 9 -10.21 -0.91 -19.08
CA ILE A 9 -10.85 -0.41 -17.86
C ILE A 9 -10.89 -1.47 -16.76
N LEU A 10 -11.29 -2.71 -17.09
CA LEU A 10 -11.36 -3.79 -16.10
C LEU A 10 -9.98 -4.14 -15.53
N ILE A 11 -8.96 -4.24 -16.40
CA ILE A 11 -7.57 -4.44 -15.96
C ILE A 11 -7.13 -3.27 -15.08
N GLY A 12 -7.36 -2.04 -15.54
CA GLY A 12 -7.05 -0.82 -14.81
C GLY A 12 -7.69 -0.78 -13.43
N ALA A 13 -8.95 -1.19 -13.30
CA ALA A 13 -9.65 -1.22 -12.03
C ALA A 13 -9.07 -2.24 -11.03
N VAL A 14 -8.54 -3.37 -11.52
CA VAL A 14 -7.99 -4.44 -10.65
C VAL A 14 -6.59 -4.10 -10.14
N VAL A 15 -5.76 -3.43 -10.94
CA VAL A 15 -4.34 -3.20 -10.59
C VAL A 15 -4.15 -2.40 -9.28
N PRO A 16 -4.91 -1.32 -8.98
CA PRO A 16 -4.84 -0.63 -7.69
C PRO A 16 -5.14 -1.54 -6.50
N PHE A 17 -6.15 -2.41 -6.57
CA PHE A 17 -6.45 -3.37 -5.50
C PHE A 17 -5.32 -4.37 -5.29
N LEU A 18 -4.75 -4.88 -6.38
CA LEU A 18 -3.61 -5.78 -6.33
C LEU A 18 -2.39 -5.11 -5.69
N PHE A 19 -2.10 -3.87 -6.11
CA PHE A 19 -1.03 -3.05 -5.52
C PHE A 19 -1.22 -2.85 -4.02
N SER A 20 -2.43 -2.49 -3.59
CA SER A 20 -2.76 -2.31 -2.17
C SER A 20 -2.66 -3.59 -1.37
N SER A 21 -3.09 -4.73 -1.93
CA SER A 21 -2.95 -6.03 -1.28
C SER A 21 -1.48 -6.36 -0.98
N PHE A 22 -0.59 -6.11 -1.94
CA PHE A 22 0.84 -6.32 -1.73
C PHE A 22 1.45 -5.39 -0.69
N THR A 23 1.11 -4.10 -0.69
CA THR A 23 1.67 -3.14 0.27
C THR A 23 1.16 -3.40 1.69
N ILE A 24 -0.14 -3.61 1.87
CA ILE A 24 -0.74 -3.93 3.17
C ILE A 24 -0.19 -5.26 3.70
N GLY A 25 -0.15 -6.30 2.86
CA GLY A 25 0.36 -7.61 3.24
C GLY A 25 1.86 -7.60 3.57
N ALA A 26 2.64 -6.76 2.90
CA ALA A 26 4.05 -6.55 3.21
C ALA A 26 4.24 -5.91 4.59
N THR A 27 3.51 -4.83 4.86
CA THR A 27 3.57 -4.12 6.14
C THR A 27 3.11 -5.02 7.29
N ALA A 28 2.03 -5.79 7.10
CA ALA A 28 1.54 -6.72 8.12
C ALA A 28 2.58 -7.79 8.49
N LYS A 29 3.29 -8.35 7.49
CA LYS A 29 4.38 -9.30 7.73
C LYS A 29 5.55 -8.66 8.47
N GLY A 30 5.96 -7.45 8.07
CA GLY A 30 7.01 -6.70 8.74
C GLY A 30 6.66 -6.35 10.20
N ALA A 31 5.40 -5.98 10.45
CA ALA A 31 4.89 -5.72 11.80
C ALA A 31 4.92 -6.98 12.68
N LEU A 32 4.56 -8.15 12.13
CA LEU A 32 4.62 -9.42 12.87
C LEU A 32 6.06 -9.79 13.26
N GLU A 33 7.01 -9.59 12.33
CA GLU A 33 8.44 -9.81 12.62
C GLU A 33 8.95 -8.86 13.71
N MET A 34 8.56 -7.59 13.66
CA MET A 34 8.87 -6.60 14.71
C MET A 34 8.30 -7.01 16.07
N VAL A 35 7.02 -7.42 16.13
CA VAL A 35 6.38 -7.87 17.37
C VAL A 35 7.09 -9.09 17.95
N ASN A 36 7.48 -10.04 17.11
CA ASN A 36 8.21 -11.22 17.55
C ASN A 36 9.59 -10.88 18.11
N GLU A 37 10.31 -9.92 17.51
CA GLU A 37 11.60 -9.47 18.02
C GLU A 37 11.45 -8.73 19.37
N VAL A 38 10.48 -7.82 19.48
CA VAL A 38 10.21 -7.12 20.75
C VAL A 38 9.86 -8.11 21.86
N ARG A 39 9.00 -9.09 21.58
CA ARG A 39 8.67 -10.17 22.53
C ARG A 39 9.88 -11.00 22.91
N ARG A 40 10.77 -11.30 21.96
CA ARG A 40 12.02 -12.03 22.21
C ARG A 40 12.93 -11.24 23.15
N GLN A 41 13.07 -9.94 22.95
CA GLN A 41 13.89 -9.07 23.81
C GLN A 41 13.32 -9.00 25.23
N PHE A 42 12.02 -8.79 25.40
CA PHE A 42 11.38 -8.77 26.73
C PHE A 42 11.49 -10.10 27.47
N LYS A 43 11.42 -11.23 26.76
CA LYS A 43 11.59 -12.56 27.36
C LYS A 43 13.05 -12.84 27.75
N ALA A 44 14.01 -12.37 26.94
CA ALA A 44 15.43 -12.58 27.18
C ALA A 44 15.98 -11.68 28.30
N ASP A 45 15.50 -10.43 28.39
CA ASP A 45 15.88 -9.49 29.43
C ASP A 45 14.63 -8.80 30.04
N PRO A 46 14.07 -9.35 31.13
CA PRO A 46 12.96 -8.74 31.85
C PRO A 46 13.27 -7.36 32.44
N LYS A 47 14.55 -7.02 32.63
CA LYS A 47 14.95 -5.70 33.19
C LYS A 47 14.65 -4.55 32.24
N ILE A 48 14.39 -4.84 30.96
CA ILE A 48 13.91 -3.85 29.98
C ILE A 48 12.54 -3.31 30.41
N LEU A 49 11.62 -4.19 30.87
CA LEU A 49 10.30 -3.77 31.35
C LEU A 49 10.38 -2.99 32.67
N GLU A 50 11.39 -3.28 33.49
CA GLU A 50 11.70 -2.52 34.70
C GLU A 50 12.40 -1.17 34.41
N GLY A 51 12.75 -0.90 33.15
CA GLY A 51 13.48 0.30 32.75
C GLY A 51 14.94 0.36 33.18
N LYS A 52 15.50 -0.77 33.65
CA LYS A 52 16.89 -0.86 34.17
C LYS A 52 17.90 -1.28 33.10
N SER A 53 17.44 -1.84 31.99
CA SER A 53 18.26 -2.28 30.87
C SER A 53 17.77 -1.64 29.58
N LYS A 54 18.69 -1.35 28.65
CA LYS A 54 18.35 -0.76 27.34
C LYS A 54 18.02 -1.86 26.33
N PRO A 55 16.91 -1.76 25.59
CA PRO A 55 16.59 -2.70 24.52
C PRO A 55 17.54 -2.51 23.33
N ASP A 56 17.62 -3.55 22.49
CA ASP A 56 18.40 -3.55 21.25
C ASP A 56 17.56 -2.93 20.12
N TYR A 57 17.75 -1.62 19.92
CA TYR A 57 17.08 -0.85 18.89
C TYR A 57 17.62 -1.17 17.49
N ASP A 58 18.90 -1.50 17.36
CA ASP A 58 19.57 -1.73 16.07
C ASP A 58 18.93 -2.91 15.33
N LYS A 59 18.58 -3.97 16.06
CA LYS A 59 17.84 -5.10 15.48
C LYS A 59 16.47 -4.72 14.95
N CYS A 60 15.71 -3.91 15.69
CA CYS A 60 14.39 -3.45 15.24
C CYS A 60 14.52 -2.60 13.97
N ILE A 61 15.53 -1.73 13.90
CA ILE A 61 15.83 -0.92 12.72
C ILE A 61 16.18 -1.84 11.53
N ASP A 62 17.10 -2.78 11.71
CA ASP A 62 17.54 -3.70 10.66
C ASP A 62 16.39 -4.53 10.07
N ILE A 63 15.48 -5.04 10.92
CA ILE A 63 14.29 -5.77 10.48
C ILE A 63 13.39 -4.88 9.62
N SER A 64 13.10 -3.66 10.09
CA SER A 64 12.24 -2.72 9.36
C SER A 64 12.85 -2.34 8.01
N THR A 65 14.14 -2.00 7.99
CA THR A 65 14.87 -1.60 6.77
C THR A 65 14.93 -2.72 5.74
N LYS A 66 15.32 -3.94 6.14
CA LYS A 66 15.41 -5.10 5.22
C LYS A 66 14.05 -5.45 4.63
N ASN A 67 12.99 -5.40 5.45
CA ASN A 67 11.64 -5.68 4.98
C ASN A 67 11.13 -4.60 4.02
N ALA A 68 11.29 -3.32 4.36
CA ALA A 68 10.89 -2.21 3.49
C ALA A 68 11.57 -2.34 2.11
N LEU A 69 12.89 -2.50 2.08
CA LEU A 69 13.65 -2.59 0.82
C LEU A 69 13.24 -3.80 -0.04
N ARG A 70 13.08 -4.98 0.57
CA ARG A 70 12.73 -6.19 -0.19
C ARG A 70 11.28 -6.16 -0.69
N LYS A 71 10.35 -5.67 0.13
CA LYS A 71 8.92 -5.75 -0.18
C LYS A 71 8.45 -4.65 -1.13
N MET A 72 9.15 -3.52 -1.22
CA MET A 72 8.82 -2.43 -2.15
C MET A 72 9.07 -2.76 -3.62
N VAL A 73 9.95 -3.71 -3.93
CA VAL A 73 10.31 -4.04 -5.32
C VAL A 73 9.10 -4.53 -6.12
N LEU A 74 8.30 -5.43 -5.54
CA LEU A 74 7.18 -6.06 -6.25
C LEU A 74 6.07 -5.07 -6.62
N PRO A 75 5.51 -4.25 -5.70
CA PRO A 75 4.50 -3.25 -6.04
C PRO A 75 4.97 -2.23 -7.09
N THR A 76 6.22 -1.76 -6.99
CA THR A 76 6.80 -0.82 -7.95
C THR A 76 6.92 -1.46 -9.33
N PHE A 77 7.42 -2.69 -9.40
CA PHE A 77 7.55 -3.43 -10.65
C PHE A 77 6.19 -3.63 -11.34
N VAL A 78 5.17 -4.04 -10.61
CA VAL A 78 3.80 -4.21 -11.15
C VAL A 78 3.26 -2.89 -11.71
N THR A 79 3.51 -1.78 -11.01
CA THR A 79 3.07 -0.44 -11.42
C THR A 79 3.70 0.00 -12.74
N MET A 80 5.00 -0.23 -12.91
CA MET A 80 5.70 0.13 -14.15
C MET A 80 5.44 -0.84 -15.30
N ALA A 81 5.41 -2.16 -15.01
CA ALA A 81 5.23 -3.18 -16.03
C ALA A 81 3.81 -3.18 -16.61
N SER A 82 2.80 -2.88 -15.81
CA SER A 82 1.39 -2.96 -16.24
C SER A 82 1.03 -2.08 -17.46
N PRO A 83 1.33 -0.76 -17.51
CA PRO A 83 1.03 0.05 -18.70
C PRO A 83 1.86 -0.38 -19.92
N ILE A 84 3.10 -0.85 -19.72
CA ILE A 84 3.96 -1.33 -20.80
C ILE A 84 3.37 -2.59 -21.42
N LEU A 85 3.01 -3.58 -20.60
CA LEU A 85 2.42 -4.84 -21.05
C LEU A 85 1.08 -4.61 -21.74
N VAL A 86 0.19 -3.81 -21.15
CA VAL A 86 -1.12 -3.52 -21.75
C VAL A 86 -0.98 -2.76 -23.07
N GLY A 87 -0.06 -1.78 -23.12
CA GLY A 87 0.22 -1.01 -24.33
C GLY A 87 0.75 -1.87 -25.48
N LEU A 88 1.73 -2.73 -25.22
CA LEU A 88 2.34 -3.59 -26.25
C LEU A 88 1.41 -4.73 -26.70
N VAL A 89 0.64 -5.31 -25.77
CA VAL A 89 -0.22 -6.46 -26.06
C VAL A 89 -1.54 -6.05 -26.73
N PHE A 90 -2.23 -5.05 -26.17
CA PHE A 90 -3.59 -4.69 -26.58
C PHE A 90 -3.69 -3.34 -27.33
N GLY A 91 -2.60 -2.58 -27.37
CA GLY A 91 -2.49 -1.32 -28.10
C GLY A 91 -2.93 -0.08 -27.30
N PRO A 92 -2.84 1.11 -27.94
CA PRO A 92 -3.03 2.40 -27.28
C PRO A 92 -4.46 2.62 -26.75
N THR A 93 -5.48 2.09 -27.43
CA THR A 93 -6.88 2.22 -26.98
C THR A 93 -7.15 1.46 -25.67
N ALA A 94 -6.58 0.26 -25.52
CA ALA A 94 -6.71 -0.51 -24.28
C ALA A 94 -5.89 0.12 -23.15
N LEU A 95 -4.71 0.65 -23.46
CA LEU A 95 -3.91 1.43 -22.51
C LEU A 95 -4.69 2.62 -21.97
N GLY A 96 -5.34 3.41 -22.85
CA GLY A 96 -6.21 4.51 -22.43
C GLY A 96 -7.33 4.06 -21.47
N GLY A 97 -7.96 2.92 -21.76
CA GLY A 97 -8.95 2.32 -20.86
C GLY A 97 -8.36 1.94 -19.49
N MET A 98 -7.17 1.35 -19.47
CA MET A 98 -6.46 1.00 -18.24
C MET A 98 -6.14 2.22 -17.39
N LEU A 99 -5.69 3.32 -18.00
CA LEU A 99 -5.42 4.57 -17.28
C LEU A 99 -6.70 5.16 -16.67
N LEU A 100 -7.81 5.12 -17.42
CA LEU A 100 -9.10 5.59 -16.93
C LEU A 100 -9.57 4.76 -15.72
N GLY A 101 -9.65 3.44 -15.87
CA GLY A 101 -10.07 2.54 -14.80
C GLY A 101 -9.15 2.62 -13.58
N GLY A 102 -7.84 2.59 -13.81
CA GLY A 102 -6.83 2.66 -12.76
C GLY A 102 -6.85 3.98 -12.00
N THR A 103 -7.02 5.12 -12.68
CA THR A 103 -7.09 6.42 -12.02
C THR A 103 -8.38 6.54 -11.19
N CYS A 104 -9.53 6.16 -11.75
CA CYS A 104 -10.80 6.22 -11.02
C CYS A 104 -10.77 5.34 -9.76
N THR A 105 -10.31 4.10 -9.88
CA THR A 105 -10.25 3.19 -8.73
C THR A 105 -9.20 3.63 -7.72
N ALA A 106 -8.00 4.01 -8.15
CA ALA A 106 -6.95 4.46 -7.24
C ALA A 106 -7.33 5.75 -6.50
N ALA A 107 -8.02 6.70 -7.15
CA ALA A 107 -8.48 7.94 -6.50
C ALA A 107 -9.48 7.65 -5.36
N LEU A 108 -10.43 6.75 -5.60
CA LEU A 108 -11.40 6.34 -4.59
C LEU A 108 -10.73 5.56 -3.46
N LEU A 109 -9.87 4.60 -3.80
CA LEU A 109 -9.22 3.72 -2.83
C LEU A 109 -8.19 4.46 -1.98
N ALA A 110 -7.42 5.38 -2.57
CA ALA A 110 -6.46 6.22 -1.85
C ALA A 110 -7.16 7.09 -0.82
N SER A 111 -8.29 7.71 -1.20
CA SER A 111 -9.09 8.52 -0.28
C SER A 111 -9.66 7.66 0.84
N PHE A 112 -10.25 6.51 0.50
CA PHE A 112 -10.82 5.58 1.49
C PHE A 112 -9.79 5.13 2.53
N PHE A 113 -8.58 4.75 2.11
CA PHE A 113 -7.53 4.32 3.03
C PHE A 113 -6.98 5.44 3.90
N SER A 114 -6.71 6.61 3.31
CA SER A 114 -6.18 7.76 4.05
C SER A 114 -7.19 8.26 5.08
N PHE A 115 -8.45 8.45 4.69
CA PHE A 115 -9.48 8.91 5.62
C PHE A 115 -9.88 7.85 6.65
N GLY A 116 -10.02 6.58 6.22
CA GLY A 116 -10.37 5.49 7.11
C GLY A 116 -9.34 5.27 8.22
N GLY A 117 -8.04 5.22 7.87
CA GLY A 117 -6.99 5.08 8.88
C GLY A 117 -6.84 6.31 9.76
N ALA A 118 -6.99 7.53 9.21
CA ALA A 118 -6.95 8.75 10.01
C ALA A 118 -8.12 8.84 11.01
N LEU A 119 -9.30 8.34 10.65
CA LEU A 119 -10.45 8.28 11.54
C LEU A 119 -10.17 7.39 12.76
N TRP A 120 -9.56 6.22 12.55
CA TRP A 120 -9.19 5.34 13.66
C TRP A 120 -8.11 5.94 14.56
N ASP A 121 -7.08 6.57 13.99
CA ASP A 121 -6.05 7.26 14.79
C ASP A 121 -6.63 8.41 15.62
N ASN A 122 -7.47 9.25 15.00
CA ASN A 122 -8.12 10.35 15.69
C ASN A 122 -9.09 9.85 16.77
N THR A 123 -9.79 8.74 16.53
CA THR A 123 -10.66 8.12 17.53
C THR A 123 -9.84 7.66 18.75
N LYS A 124 -8.70 7.00 18.53
CA LYS A 124 -7.78 6.61 19.60
C LYS A 124 -7.29 7.83 20.38
N LYS A 125 -6.83 8.88 19.70
CA LYS A 125 -6.38 10.13 20.35
C LYS A 125 -7.49 10.80 21.17
N SER A 126 -8.69 10.91 20.61
CA SER A 126 -9.85 11.45 21.33
C SER A 126 -10.15 10.67 22.62
N ILE A 127 -10.00 9.34 22.60
CA ILE A 127 -10.18 8.50 23.79
C ILE A 127 -9.05 8.72 24.81
N GLU A 128 -7.81 8.89 24.34
CA GLU A 128 -6.65 9.18 25.18
C GLU A 128 -6.73 10.57 25.85
N ASP A 129 -7.39 11.54 25.20
CA ASP A 129 -7.57 12.90 25.70
C ASP A 129 -8.65 13.02 26.79
N ILE A 130 -9.55 12.03 26.95
CA ILE A 130 -10.60 12.03 27.99
C ILE A 130 -10.00 11.94 29.40
N GLY A 131 -8.83 11.31 29.55
CA GLY A 131 -8.13 11.22 30.82
C GLY A 131 -7.19 10.02 30.92
N PHE A 132 -6.18 10.11 31.79
CA PHE A 132 -5.13 9.08 31.90
C PHE A 132 -5.65 7.70 32.32
N TRP A 133 -6.77 7.64 33.06
CA TRP A 133 -7.41 6.41 33.53
C TRP A 133 -8.07 5.60 32.41
N VAL A 134 -8.23 6.17 31.22
CA VAL A 134 -8.83 5.49 30.07
C VAL A 134 -7.83 4.56 29.38
N LYS A 135 -6.52 4.81 29.55
CA LYS A 135 -5.47 3.97 28.97
C LYS A 135 -5.50 2.57 29.59
N GLY A 136 -5.52 1.54 28.74
CA GLY A 136 -5.61 0.15 29.16
C GLY A 136 -7.04 -0.34 29.46
N THR A 137 -8.06 0.51 29.31
CA THR A 137 -9.45 0.03 29.32
C THR A 137 -9.76 -0.80 28.07
N PRO A 138 -10.81 -1.64 28.08
CA PRO A 138 -11.24 -2.37 26.88
C PRO A 138 -11.56 -1.45 25.70
N ILE A 139 -12.10 -0.25 25.98
CA ILE A 139 -12.43 0.76 24.96
C ILE A 139 -11.15 1.29 24.31
N HIS A 140 -10.15 1.68 25.11
CA HIS A 140 -8.86 2.13 24.61
C HIS A 140 -8.14 1.04 23.81
N THR A 141 -8.16 -0.19 24.31
CA THR A 141 -7.55 -1.34 23.61
C THR A 141 -8.20 -1.58 22.25
N ALA A 142 -9.53 -1.49 22.16
CA ALA A 142 -10.24 -1.61 20.88
C ALA A 142 -9.88 -0.49 19.90
N ALA A 143 -9.73 0.75 20.39
CA ALA A 143 -9.32 1.88 19.56
C ALA A 143 -7.87 1.73 19.06
N VAL A 144 -6.96 1.22 19.90
CA VAL A 144 -5.59 0.89 19.50
C VAL A 144 -5.57 -0.18 18.42
N VAL A 145 -6.39 -1.23 18.54
CA VAL A 145 -6.52 -2.26 17.48
C VAL A 145 -7.00 -1.63 16.17
N GLY A 146 -8.00 -0.75 16.22
CA GLY A 146 -8.46 -0.01 15.04
C GLY A 146 -7.36 0.81 14.36
N ASP A 147 -6.58 1.56 15.15
CA ASP A 147 -5.46 2.35 14.64
C ASP A 147 -4.37 1.47 14.00
N THR A 148 -4.04 0.32 14.63
CA THR A 148 -3.05 -0.62 14.06
C THR A 148 -3.50 -1.26 12.74
N ILE A 149 -4.81 -1.39 12.50
CA ILE A 149 -5.38 -1.79 11.20
C ILE A 149 -5.30 -0.61 10.21
N GLY A 150 -5.46 0.62 10.70
CA GLY A 150 -5.39 1.85 9.93
C GLY A 150 -3.99 2.26 9.49
N ASP A 151 -2.92 1.93 10.22
CA ASP A 151 -1.54 2.34 9.92
C ASP A 151 -1.08 1.88 8.52
N PRO A 152 -1.22 0.59 8.12
CA PRO A 152 -0.87 0.17 6.77
C PRO A 152 -1.70 0.87 5.68
N LEU A 153 -2.93 1.29 6.02
CA LEU A 153 -3.82 1.96 5.07
C LEU A 153 -3.41 3.42 4.88
N LYS A 154 -3.34 4.21 5.94
CA LYS A 154 -3.11 5.66 5.88
C LYS A 154 -1.65 6.03 5.59
N ASP A 155 -0.69 5.23 6.07
CA ASP A 155 0.73 5.59 5.98
C ASP A 155 1.45 4.90 4.81
N VAL A 156 0.90 3.79 4.32
CA VAL A 156 1.53 3.00 3.25
C VAL A 156 0.65 2.96 2.00
N ALA A 157 -0.50 2.29 2.04
CA ALA A 157 -1.28 2.02 0.83
C ALA A 157 -1.91 3.27 0.22
N GLY A 158 -2.55 4.12 1.02
CA GLY A 158 -3.25 5.34 0.59
C GLY A 158 -2.33 6.33 -0.14
N PRO A 159 -1.25 6.81 0.49
CA PRO A 159 -0.29 7.69 -0.16
C PRO A 159 0.36 7.04 -1.39
N SER A 160 0.69 5.74 -1.32
CA SER A 160 1.31 5.02 -2.44
C SER A 160 0.39 4.89 -3.64
N LEU A 161 -0.93 4.79 -3.47
CA LEU A 161 -1.90 4.78 -4.57
C LEU A 161 -1.94 6.13 -5.31
N THR A 162 -1.66 7.23 -4.63
CA THR A 162 -1.53 8.54 -5.29
C THR A 162 -0.31 8.61 -6.19
N ILE A 163 0.80 8.01 -5.74
CA ILE A 163 2.03 7.88 -6.54
C ILE A 163 1.80 6.92 -7.70
N PHE A 164 1.12 5.79 -7.46
CA PHE A 164 0.73 4.81 -8.48
C PHE A 164 0.02 5.47 -9.66
N MET A 165 -0.97 6.34 -9.41
CA MET A 165 -1.69 7.05 -10.47
C MET A 165 -0.74 7.86 -11.36
N LYS A 166 0.11 8.68 -10.74
CA LYS A 166 1.05 9.54 -11.48
C LYS A 166 2.08 8.72 -12.24
N LEU A 167 2.64 7.70 -11.61
CA LEU A 167 3.67 6.85 -12.20
C LEU A 167 3.13 6.05 -13.39
N THR A 168 1.94 5.48 -13.28
CA THR A 168 1.29 4.72 -14.36
C THR A 168 1.00 5.63 -15.56
N ASN A 169 0.45 6.83 -15.32
CA ASN A 169 0.17 7.80 -16.36
C ASN A 169 1.45 8.31 -17.04
N MET A 170 2.50 8.59 -16.27
CA MET A 170 3.80 9.03 -16.81
C MET A 170 4.47 7.94 -17.64
N THR A 171 4.42 6.69 -17.19
CA THR A 171 4.98 5.54 -17.92
C THR A 171 4.25 5.35 -19.25
N ALA A 172 2.91 5.42 -19.23
CA ALA A 172 2.10 5.33 -20.43
C ALA A 172 2.38 6.45 -21.44
N LEU A 173 2.58 7.68 -20.96
CA LEU A 173 2.95 8.82 -21.80
C LEU A 173 4.32 8.61 -22.46
N LEU A 174 5.30 8.08 -21.73
CA LEU A 174 6.65 7.84 -22.22
C LEU A 174 6.68 6.78 -23.34
N ILE A 175 5.85 5.74 -23.25
CA ILE A 175 5.77 4.69 -24.28
C ILE A 175 4.83 5.05 -25.44
N ALA A 176 4.02 6.11 -25.33
CA ALA A 176 3.02 6.44 -26.33
C ALA A 176 3.59 6.62 -27.76
N PRO A 177 4.72 7.32 -27.99
CA PRO A 177 5.30 7.45 -29.34
C PRO A 177 5.72 6.10 -29.93
N LEU A 178 6.25 5.19 -29.09
CA LEU A 178 6.63 3.85 -29.50
C LEU A 178 5.41 3.03 -29.93
N LEU A 179 4.31 3.12 -29.19
CA LEU A 179 3.07 2.40 -29.49
C LEU A 179 2.39 2.86 -30.79
N LEU A 180 2.66 4.08 -31.27
CA LEU A 180 2.17 4.55 -32.57
C LEU A 180 2.93 3.93 -33.75
N THR A 181 4.18 3.50 -33.52
CA THR A 181 5.02 2.86 -34.55
C THR A 181 4.90 1.34 -34.58
N LEU A 182 4.46 0.73 -33.47
CA LEU A 182 4.34 -0.72 -33.32
C LEU A 182 2.91 -1.19 -33.60
N THR A 183 2.79 -2.35 -34.24
CA THR A 183 1.52 -3.08 -34.30
C THR A 183 1.29 -3.83 -33.00
N PRO A 184 0.08 -3.77 -32.39
CA PRO A 184 -0.22 -4.53 -31.18
C PRO A 184 -0.08 -6.03 -31.41
N LEU A 185 0.42 -6.75 -30.40
CA LEU A 185 0.60 -8.21 -30.48
C LEU A 185 -0.72 -8.98 -30.63
N ILE A 186 -1.81 -8.47 -30.06
CA ILE A 186 -3.15 -9.06 -30.18
C ILE A 186 -4.07 -8.11 -30.94
N GLN A 187 -4.49 -8.55 -32.12
CA GLN A 187 -5.52 -7.86 -32.91
C GLN A 187 -6.90 -8.41 -32.54
N ILE A 188 -7.48 -7.89 -31.46
CA ILE A 188 -8.91 -8.09 -31.17
C ILE A 188 -9.72 -7.23 -32.15
N PRO A 189 -10.83 -7.73 -32.73
CA PRO A 189 -11.73 -6.93 -33.54
C PRO A 189 -12.35 -5.76 -32.75
#